data_AF-A0A1H3Y8U9-F1
#
_entry.id   AF-A0A1H3Y8U9-F1
#
_cell.length_a   1.000
_cell.length_b   1.000
_cell.length_c   1.000
_cell.angle_alpha   90.00
_cell.angle_beta   90.00
_cell.angle_gamma   90.00
#
_symmetry.space_group_name_H-M   'P 1'
#
loop_
_entity.id
_entity.type
_entity.pdbx_description
1 polymer ?
#
loop_
_entity_poly.entity_id
_entity_poly.type
_entity_poly.pdbx_seq_one_letter_code
_entity_poly.pdbx_strand_id
1 'polypeptide(L)'
;MRFRRLFVSYSILILIIASLAVIFSDIEIKKRVIDKQQFIMAAKEAGFEVTDDTDLFEGVRGLATALNASNRDSSLTYQFYVFDDRNTADDEFDIFRKTLDSTFVTKDYSSYIGQNYLVYKMEGAKDYHHLCVVDNTLFYAKSPNEEKLQVRDFAKEVGYN
;
A
#
# COMPACT_ATOMS: atom_id res chain seq x y z
N MET A 1 36.66 42.27 -22.85
CA MET A 1 35.28 41.84 -23.22
C MET A 1 35.01 40.33 -23.11
N ARG A 2 36.00 39.41 -23.10
CA ARG A 2 35.77 37.95 -22.98
C ARG A 2 35.22 37.48 -21.62
N PHE A 3 35.64 38.09 -20.50
CA PHE A 3 35.18 37.73 -19.16
C PHE A 3 33.68 37.97 -18.91
N ARG A 4 33.11 39.03 -19.50
CA ARG A 4 31.67 39.33 -19.41
C ARG A 4 30.80 38.27 -20.08
N ARG A 5 31.26 37.68 -21.19
CA ARG A 5 30.49 36.65 -21.92
C ARG A 5 30.46 35.32 -21.15
N LEU A 6 31.58 34.93 -20.55
CA LEU A 6 31.69 33.72 -19.72
C LEU A 6 30.82 33.80 -18.45
N PHE A 7 30.80 34.96 -17.79
CA PHE A 7 29.93 35.20 -16.63
C PHE A 7 28.45 35.10 -17.00
N VAL A 8 28.02 35.74 -18.10
CA VAL A 8 26.62 35.70 -18.57
C VAL A 8 26.18 34.27 -18.93
N SER A 9 27.04 33.48 -19.60
CA SER A 9 26.72 32.07 -19.89
C SER A 9 26.62 31.19 -18.65
N TYR A 10 27.43 31.46 -17.62
CA TYR A 10 27.39 30.71 -16.36
C TYR A 10 26.12 31.05 -15.56
N SER A 11 25.71 32.34 -15.54
CA SER A 11 24.47 32.78 -14.91
C SER A 11 23.23 32.17 -15.58
N ILE A 12 23.22 32.05 -16.91
CA ILE A 12 22.12 31.41 -17.66
C ILE A 12 22.03 29.92 -17.34
N LEU A 13 23.17 29.22 -17.23
CA LEU A 13 23.20 27.80 -16.88
C LEU A 13 22.62 27.54 -15.47
N ILE A 14 22.96 28.38 -14.49
CA ILE A 14 22.42 28.28 -13.12
C ILE A 14 20.90 28.50 -13.11
N LEU A 15 20.39 29.46 -13.89
CA LEU A 15 18.95 29.72 -14.00
C LEU A 15 18.17 28.56 -14.63
N ILE A 16 18.77 27.84 -15.60
CA ILE A 16 18.16 26.66 -16.21
C ILE A 16 18.14 25.48 -15.21
N ILE A 17 19.21 25.28 -14.45
CA ILE A 17 19.27 24.23 -13.41
C ILE A 17 18.28 24.53 -12.28
N ALA A 18 18.19 25.79 -11.84
CA ALA A 18 17.25 26.21 -10.80
C ALA A 18 15.78 26.09 -11.25
N SER A 19 15.46 26.39 -12.51
CA SER A 19 14.11 26.22 -13.05
C SER A 19 13.73 24.74 -13.25
N LEU A 20 14.68 23.87 -13.61
CA LEU A 20 14.45 22.43 -13.65
C LEU A 20 14.21 21.84 -12.25
N ALA A 21 14.91 22.32 -11.22
CA ALA A 21 14.71 21.86 -9.84
C ALA A 21 13.31 22.16 -9.27
N VAL A 22 12.65 23.24 -9.73
CA VAL A 22 11.29 23.63 -9.31
C VAL A 22 10.21 22.76 -9.97
N ILE A 23 10.47 22.12 -11.10
CA ILE A 23 9.48 21.25 -11.77
C ILE A 23 9.33 19.90 -11.03
N PHE A 24 10.35 19.47 -10.28
CA PHE A 24 10.32 18.18 -9.58
C PHE A 24 9.74 18.22 -8.17
N SER A 25 9.33 19.39 -7.65
CA SER A 25 8.89 19.52 -6.26
C SER A 25 7.43 19.11 -5.99
N ASP A 26 6.61 18.83 -7.01
CA ASP A 26 5.18 18.50 -6.84
C ASP A 26 4.71 17.28 -7.66
N ILE A 27 5.55 16.25 -7.81
CA ILE A 27 5.04 14.96 -8.28
C ILE A 27 4.32 14.29 -7.09
N GLU A 28 3.04 14.59 -6.93
CA GLU A 28 2.16 13.82 -6.05
C GLU A 28 2.03 12.39 -6.62
N ILE A 29 2.74 11.43 -6.02
CA ILE A 29 2.71 10.04 -6.47
C ILE A 29 1.40 9.40 -5.99
N LYS A 30 0.41 9.30 -6.89
CA LYS A 30 -0.79 8.48 -6.67
C LYS A 30 -0.48 7.01 -6.91
N LYS A 31 -0.99 6.13 -6.03
CA LYS A 31 -1.00 4.69 -6.28
C LYS A 31 -2.17 4.33 -7.18
N ARG A 32 -1.96 3.37 -8.07
CA ARG A 32 -3.02 2.79 -8.91
C ARG A 32 -3.83 1.81 -8.07
N VAL A 33 -5.15 1.91 -8.14
CA VAL A 33 -6.08 0.91 -7.59
C VAL A 33 -6.12 -0.29 -8.54
N ILE A 34 -6.05 -1.51 -7.98
CA ILE A 34 -6.28 -2.74 -8.74
C ILE A 34 -7.73 -3.19 -8.56
N ASP A 35 -8.29 -3.86 -9.55
CA ASP A 35 -9.59 -4.49 -9.41
C ASP A 35 -9.50 -5.93 -8.83
N LYS A 36 -10.66 -6.51 -8.55
CA LYS A 36 -10.77 -7.87 -8.01
C LYS A 36 -10.10 -8.94 -8.89
N GLN A 37 -10.18 -8.82 -10.22
CA GLN A 37 -9.61 -9.81 -11.14
C GLN A 37 -8.08 -9.70 -11.15
N GLN A 38 -7.55 -8.49 -11.09
CA GLN A 38 -6.11 -8.26 -10.97
C GLN A 38 -5.56 -8.86 -9.67
N PHE A 39 -6.27 -8.70 -8.54
CA PHE A 39 -5.88 -9.36 -7.28
C PHE A 39 -5.89 -10.88 -7.41
N ILE A 40 -6.99 -11.46 -7.90
CA ILE A 40 -7.14 -12.92 -8.07
C ILE A 40 -6.04 -13.49 -8.96
N MET A 41 -5.73 -12.80 -10.06
CA MET A 41 -4.70 -13.22 -11.01
C MET A 41 -3.32 -13.22 -10.36
N ALA A 42 -2.92 -12.10 -9.71
CA ALA A 42 -1.65 -12.00 -9.01
C ALA A 42 -1.51 -13.07 -7.91
N ALA A 43 -2.56 -13.27 -7.10
CA ALA A 43 -2.57 -14.27 -6.04
C ALA A 43 -2.40 -15.71 -6.59
N LYS A 44 -3.12 -16.05 -7.67
CA LYS A 44 -3.01 -17.37 -8.31
C LYS A 44 -1.65 -17.58 -8.99
N GLU A 45 -1.10 -16.55 -9.63
CA GLU A 45 0.25 -16.59 -10.22
C GLU A 45 1.34 -16.80 -9.15
N ALA A 46 1.14 -16.21 -7.96
CA ALA A 46 1.99 -16.44 -6.80
C ALA A 46 1.73 -17.77 -6.07
N GLY A 47 0.79 -18.60 -6.56
CA GLY A 47 0.52 -19.95 -6.04
C GLY A 47 -0.42 -20.02 -4.84
N PHE A 48 -1.16 -18.95 -4.55
CA PHE A 48 -2.15 -18.92 -3.48
C PHE A 48 -3.52 -19.43 -3.93
N GLU A 49 -4.25 -20.02 -3.00
CA GLU A 49 -5.66 -20.34 -3.16
C GLU A 49 -6.48 -19.10 -2.83
N VAL A 50 -7.45 -18.75 -3.69
CA VAL A 50 -8.27 -17.54 -3.54
C VAL A 50 -9.72 -17.91 -3.31
N THR A 51 -10.31 -17.38 -2.24
CA THR A 51 -11.73 -17.47 -1.91
C THR A 51 -12.40 -16.10 -2.02
N ASP A 52 -13.66 -16.10 -2.42
CA ASP A 52 -14.53 -14.94 -2.35
C ASP A 52 -15.37 -15.08 -1.07
N ASP A 53 -15.05 -14.22 -0.10
CA ASP A 53 -15.63 -14.24 1.24
C ASP A 53 -16.69 -13.13 1.38
N THR A 54 -17.08 -12.47 0.28
CA THR A 54 -18.00 -11.31 0.30
C THR A 54 -19.29 -11.60 1.07
N ASP A 55 -19.85 -12.79 0.91
CA ASP A 55 -21.09 -13.21 1.58
C ASP A 55 -20.93 -13.32 3.12
N LEU A 56 -19.71 -13.55 3.62
CA LEU A 56 -19.44 -13.60 5.07
C LEU A 56 -19.53 -12.21 5.73
N PHE A 57 -19.50 -11.16 4.92
CA PHE A 57 -19.56 -9.77 5.37
C PHE A 57 -20.87 -9.09 4.95
N GLU A 58 -21.93 -9.86 4.66
CA GLU A 58 -23.28 -9.33 4.47
C GLU A 58 -23.69 -8.48 5.70
N GLY A 59 -23.79 -7.17 5.50
CA GLY A 59 -24.12 -6.20 6.55
C GLY A 59 -22.99 -5.25 6.94
N VAL A 60 -21.75 -5.48 6.48
CA VAL A 60 -20.70 -4.46 6.54
C VAL A 60 -21.07 -3.34 5.58
N ARG A 61 -21.35 -2.16 6.13
CA ARG A 61 -21.82 -1.02 5.34
C ARG A 61 -20.76 -0.61 4.32
N GLY A 62 -21.17 -0.54 3.07
CA GLY A 62 -20.34 -0.03 1.98
C GLY A 62 -19.24 -0.98 1.53
N LEU A 63 -19.27 -2.25 1.94
CA LEU A 63 -18.36 -3.27 1.43
C LEU A 63 -18.98 -3.96 0.21
N ALA A 64 -18.29 -3.94 -0.93
CA ALA A 64 -18.73 -4.52 -2.19
C ALA A 64 -18.00 -5.83 -2.54
N THR A 65 -16.80 -6.05 -2.02
CA THR A 65 -16.02 -7.27 -2.28
C THR A 65 -15.09 -7.55 -1.11
N ALA A 66 -15.00 -8.80 -0.71
CA ALA A 66 -13.99 -9.31 0.21
C ALA A 66 -13.37 -10.60 -0.36
N LEU A 67 -12.09 -10.54 -0.70
CA LEU A 67 -11.34 -11.69 -1.17
C LEU A 67 -10.29 -12.08 -0.14
N ASN A 68 -10.05 -13.37 0.00
CA ASN A 68 -8.97 -13.91 0.81
C ASN A 68 -8.11 -14.82 -0.06
N ALA A 69 -6.80 -14.59 -0.04
CA ALA A 69 -5.81 -15.45 -0.68
C ALA A 69 -4.88 -16.01 0.39
N SER A 70 -4.69 -17.33 0.42
CA SER A 70 -3.81 -17.97 1.40
C SER A 70 -3.02 -19.13 0.82
N ASN A 71 -1.91 -19.45 1.48
CA ASN A 71 -1.23 -20.72 1.26
C ASN A 71 -1.99 -21.88 1.94
N ARG A 72 -1.56 -23.12 1.68
CA ARG A 72 -2.28 -24.34 2.12
C ARG A 72 -2.42 -24.49 3.63
N ASP A 73 -1.48 -23.97 4.41
CA ASP A 73 -1.52 -24.02 5.88
C ASP A 73 -2.03 -22.72 6.51
N SER A 74 -2.41 -21.74 5.69
CA SER A 74 -2.88 -20.42 6.08
C SER A 74 -1.87 -19.63 6.95
N SER A 75 -0.57 -19.95 6.89
CA SER A 75 0.46 -19.13 7.54
C SER A 75 0.57 -17.75 6.87
N LEU A 76 0.40 -17.70 5.55
CA LEU A 76 0.38 -16.51 4.73
C LEU A 76 -1.04 -16.23 4.26
N THR A 77 -1.53 -15.04 4.58
CA THR A 77 -2.87 -14.59 4.19
C THR A 77 -2.79 -13.18 3.61
N TYR A 78 -3.56 -12.95 2.56
CA TYR A 78 -3.76 -11.67 1.90
C TYR A 78 -5.25 -11.45 1.73
N GLN A 79 -5.77 -10.39 2.32
CA GLN A 79 -7.16 -9.99 2.21
C GLN A 79 -7.25 -8.73 1.36
N PHE A 80 -8.24 -8.70 0.47
CA PHE A 80 -8.49 -7.58 -0.42
C PHE A 80 -9.96 -7.20 -0.36
N TYR A 81 -10.20 -5.96 0.04
CA TYR A 81 -11.53 -5.40 0.22
C TYR A 81 -11.75 -4.24 -0.73
N VAL A 82 -12.94 -4.18 -1.31
CA VAL A 82 -13.39 -3.04 -2.12
C VAL A 82 -14.61 -2.44 -1.45
N PHE A 83 -14.55 -1.15 -1.17
CA PHE A 83 -15.63 -0.37 -0.58
C PHE A 83 -16.28 0.55 -1.61
N ASP A 84 -17.47 1.06 -1.28
CA ASP A 84 -18.23 1.99 -2.11
C ASP A 84 -17.48 3.32 -2.31
N ASP A 85 -16.75 3.75 -1.28
CA ASP A 85 -16.00 4.99 -1.29
C ASP A 85 -14.72 4.94 -0.43
N ARG A 86 -13.86 5.92 -0.67
CA ARG A 86 -12.59 6.09 0.05
C ARG A 86 -12.77 6.36 1.54
N ASN A 87 -13.78 7.11 1.94
CA ASN A 87 -13.93 7.47 3.36
C ASN A 87 -14.23 6.21 4.18
N THR A 88 -15.06 5.32 3.65
CA THR A 88 -15.36 4.02 4.27
C THR A 88 -14.09 3.16 4.36
N ALA A 89 -13.28 3.12 3.30
CA ALA A 89 -12.01 2.38 3.31
C ALA A 89 -10.99 2.97 4.31
N ASP A 90 -10.90 4.29 4.42
CA ASP A 90 -10.04 5.00 5.38
C ASP A 90 -10.50 4.75 6.84
N ASP A 91 -11.81 4.73 7.09
CA ASP A 91 -12.39 4.40 8.41
C ASP A 91 -12.05 2.94 8.81
N GLU A 92 -12.22 1.99 7.90
CA GLU A 92 -11.88 0.58 8.14
C GLU A 92 -10.38 0.35 8.32
N PHE A 93 -9.53 1.08 7.58
CA PHE A 93 -8.09 1.10 7.80
C PHE A 93 -7.77 1.51 9.25
N ASP A 94 -8.42 2.56 9.75
CA ASP A 94 -8.21 3.05 11.11
C ASP A 94 -8.70 2.07 12.18
N ILE A 95 -9.81 1.38 11.93
CA ILE A 95 -10.31 0.30 12.79
C ILE A 95 -9.30 -0.84 12.83
N PHE A 96 -8.87 -1.36 11.67
CA PHE A 96 -7.88 -2.44 11.60
C PHE A 96 -6.57 -2.09 12.28
N ARG A 97 -6.04 -0.88 12.02
CA ARG A 97 -4.83 -0.40 12.68
C ARG A 97 -4.98 -0.42 14.21
N LYS A 98 -6.07 0.14 14.75
CA LYS A 98 -6.34 0.15 16.19
C LYS A 98 -6.47 -1.26 16.75
N THR A 99 -7.11 -2.18 16.01
CA THR A 99 -7.20 -3.59 16.40
C THR A 99 -5.82 -4.22 16.49
N LEU A 100 -4.94 -4.02 15.50
CA LEU A 100 -3.56 -4.51 15.53
C LEU A 100 -2.80 -3.95 16.76
N ASP A 101 -2.84 -2.64 16.95
CA ASP A 101 -2.16 -1.95 18.06
C ASP A 101 -2.64 -2.43 19.43
N SER A 102 -3.91 -2.79 19.56
CA SER A 102 -4.51 -3.27 20.82
C SER A 102 -4.31 -4.76 21.07
N THR A 103 -4.10 -5.54 20.01
CA THR A 103 -4.08 -7.01 20.06
C THR A 103 -2.67 -7.55 20.22
N PHE A 104 -1.68 -6.90 19.61
CA PHE A 104 -0.32 -7.40 19.51
C PHE A 104 0.67 -6.55 20.29
N VAL A 105 1.69 -7.21 20.84
CA VAL A 105 2.85 -6.50 21.40
C VAL A 105 3.78 -6.13 20.25
N THR A 106 3.72 -4.85 19.86
CA THR A 106 4.51 -4.30 18.76
C THR A 106 5.99 -4.26 19.10
N LYS A 107 6.83 -4.89 18.28
CA LYS A 107 8.30 -4.73 18.31
C LYS A 107 8.75 -3.55 17.47
N ASP A 108 8.18 -3.42 16.28
CA ASP A 108 8.47 -2.34 15.34
C ASP A 108 7.23 -2.01 14.52
N TYR A 109 7.11 -0.76 14.08
CA TYR A 109 6.05 -0.35 13.17
C TYR A 109 6.48 0.83 12.30
N SER A 110 5.83 0.96 11.14
CA SER A 110 5.98 2.12 10.27
C SER A 110 4.64 2.51 9.66
N SER A 111 4.46 3.81 9.42
CA SER A 111 3.27 4.35 8.78
C SER A 111 3.64 5.39 7.73
N TYR A 112 2.94 5.37 6.60
CA TYR A 112 3.14 6.33 5.51
C TYR A 112 1.79 6.86 5.03
N ILE A 113 1.74 8.16 4.75
CA ILE A 113 0.57 8.84 4.21
C ILE A 113 0.96 9.38 2.83
N GLY A 114 0.20 8.99 1.83
CA GLY A 114 0.28 9.54 0.49
C GLY A 114 -1.00 10.27 0.10
N GLN A 115 -1.10 10.70 -1.15
CA GLN A 115 -2.25 11.47 -1.61
C GLN A 115 -3.55 10.65 -1.63
N ASN A 116 -3.47 9.41 -2.10
CA ASN A 116 -4.60 8.48 -2.19
C ASN A 116 -4.34 7.15 -1.48
N TYR A 117 -3.40 7.10 -0.55
CA TYR A 117 -3.09 5.86 0.15
C TYR A 117 -2.58 6.10 1.57
N LEU A 118 -2.83 5.11 2.43
CA LEU A 118 -2.24 5.01 3.77
C LEU A 118 -1.62 3.62 3.89
N VAL A 119 -0.44 3.54 4.50
CA VAL A 119 0.25 2.27 4.75
C VAL A 119 0.57 2.20 6.23
N TYR A 120 0.32 1.05 6.84
CA TYR A 120 0.71 0.70 8.18
C TYR A 120 1.34 -0.70 8.18
N LYS A 121 2.53 -0.83 8.75
CA LYS A 121 3.26 -2.10 8.87
C LYS A 121 3.61 -2.30 10.32
N MET A 122 3.37 -3.51 10.84
CA MET A 122 3.65 -3.86 12.22
C MET A 122 4.38 -5.19 12.27
N GLU A 123 5.49 -5.23 13.00
CA GLU A 123 6.19 -6.46 13.36
C GLU A 123 5.90 -6.75 14.84
N GLY A 124 5.15 -7.82 15.08
CA GLY A 124 4.83 -8.34 16.41
C GLY A 124 5.89 -9.32 16.91
N ALA A 125 5.55 -10.05 17.97
CA ALA A 125 6.49 -11.00 18.57
C ALA A 125 6.88 -12.14 17.61
N LYS A 126 5.92 -12.66 16.84
CA LYS A 126 6.09 -13.82 15.93
C LYS A 126 5.55 -13.55 14.53
N ASP A 127 4.80 -12.48 14.35
CA ASP A 127 3.97 -12.21 13.19
C ASP A 127 4.22 -10.81 12.64
N TYR A 128 4.09 -10.71 11.32
CA TYR A 128 4.19 -9.48 10.56
C TYR A 128 2.83 -9.17 9.94
N HIS A 129 2.47 -7.89 9.97
CA HIS A 129 1.22 -7.37 9.44
C HIS A 129 1.49 -6.21 8.50
N HIS A 130 0.81 -6.21 7.36
CA HIS A 130 0.87 -5.16 6.36
C HIS A 130 -0.55 -4.72 6.03
N LEU A 131 -0.86 -3.47 6.33
CA LEU A 131 -2.14 -2.85 6.05
C LEU A 131 -1.93 -1.68 5.10
N CYS A 132 -2.68 -1.63 4.01
CA CYS A 132 -2.59 -0.57 3.04
C CYS A 132 -3.98 -0.26 2.47
N VAL A 133 -4.37 1.00 2.51
CA VAL A 133 -5.53 1.48 1.76
C VAL A 133 -5.04 2.26 0.55
N VAL A 134 -5.69 2.06 -0.60
CA VAL A 134 -5.51 2.87 -1.81
C VAL A 134 -6.89 3.21 -2.34
N ASP A 135 -7.25 4.49 -2.32
CA ASP A 135 -8.58 4.99 -2.65
C ASP A 135 -9.69 4.23 -1.90
N ASN A 136 -10.62 3.56 -2.59
CA ASN A 136 -11.70 2.78 -1.99
C ASN A 136 -11.35 1.31 -1.73
N THR A 137 -10.07 0.93 -1.75
CA THR A 137 -9.63 -0.47 -1.57
C THR A 137 -8.70 -0.64 -0.40
N LEU A 138 -8.86 -1.73 0.35
CA LEU A 138 -8.01 -2.08 1.48
C LEU A 138 -7.36 -3.43 1.25
N PHE A 139 -6.05 -3.46 1.35
CA PHE A 139 -5.22 -4.64 1.33
C PHE A 139 -4.67 -4.89 2.72
N TYR A 140 -4.85 -6.10 3.21
CA TYR A 140 -4.25 -6.56 4.44
C TYR A 140 -3.49 -7.86 4.20
N ALA A 141 -2.34 -8.01 4.84
CA ALA A 141 -1.57 -9.24 4.80
C ALA A 141 -1.01 -9.58 6.17
N LYS A 142 -0.93 -10.88 6.45
CA LYS A 142 -0.35 -11.43 7.66
C LYS A 142 0.54 -12.62 7.33
N SER A 143 1.69 -12.70 8.01
CA SER A 143 2.61 -13.82 7.93
C SER A 143 3.37 -14.03 9.25
N PRO A 144 4.06 -15.16 9.44
CA PRO A 144 5.20 -15.24 10.35
C PRO A 144 6.26 -14.19 10.00
N ASN A 145 7.07 -13.79 10.99
CA ASN A 145 8.15 -12.82 10.80
C ASN A 145 9.20 -13.30 9.80
N GLU A 146 9.43 -14.60 9.72
CA GLU A 146 10.36 -15.25 8.78
C GLU A 146 9.94 -15.05 7.32
N GLU A 147 8.64 -14.86 7.07
CA GLU A 147 8.05 -14.75 5.73
C GLU A 147 7.70 -13.29 5.35
N LYS A 148 8.06 -12.30 6.17
CA LYS A 148 7.70 -10.89 5.96
C LYS A 148 8.16 -10.32 4.61
N LEU A 149 9.27 -10.82 4.07
CA LEU A 149 9.77 -10.38 2.76
C LEU A 149 8.81 -10.81 1.63
N GLN A 150 8.24 -12.01 1.71
CA GLN A 150 7.25 -12.48 0.74
C GLN A 150 5.98 -11.62 0.76
N VAL A 151 5.54 -11.20 1.95
CA VAL A 151 4.42 -10.25 2.07
C VAL A 151 4.75 -8.92 1.39
N ARG A 152 5.95 -8.38 1.62
CA ARG A 152 6.37 -7.09 1.03
C ARG A 152 6.52 -7.17 -0.48
N ASP A 153 7.05 -8.27 -1.01
CA ASP A 153 7.22 -8.48 -2.44
C ASP A 153 5.87 -8.60 -3.14
N PHE A 154 4.95 -9.39 -2.59
CA PHE A 154 3.57 -9.48 -3.11
C PHE A 154 2.84 -8.14 -3.04
N ALA A 155 2.89 -7.45 -1.89
CA ALA A 155 2.29 -6.12 -1.74
C ALA A 155 2.87 -5.11 -2.74
N LYS A 156 4.16 -5.19 -3.07
CA LYS A 156 4.79 -4.33 -4.08
C LYS A 156 4.30 -4.67 -5.49
N GLU A 157 4.17 -5.95 -5.81
CA GLU A 157 3.64 -6.43 -7.09
C GLU A 157 2.22 -5.93 -7.35
N VAL A 158 1.35 -6.01 -6.34
CA VAL A 158 -0.03 -5.54 -6.45
C VAL A 158 -0.18 -4.02 -6.27
N GLY A 159 0.88 -3.31 -5.88
CA GLY A 159 0.90 -1.84 -5.75
C GLY A 159 0.59 -1.28 -4.35
N TYR A 160 0.42 -2.14 -3.35
CA TYR A 160 -0.01 -1.81 -1.99
C TYR A 160 1.14 -1.74 -0.96
N ASN A 161 2.42 -1.73 -1.36
CA ASN A 161 3.56 -1.59 -0.44
C ASN A 161 3.95 -0.15 -0.07
#